data_AF-A0A818SDP1-F1
#
_entry.id   AF-A0A818SDP1-F1
#
_cell.length_a   1.000
_cell.length_b   1.000
_cell.length_c   1.000
_cell.angle_alpha   90.00
_cell.angle_beta   90.00
_cell.angle_gamma   90.00
#
_symmetry.space_group_name_H-M   'P 1'
#
loop_
_entity.id
_entity.type
_entity.pdbx_description
1 polymer ?
#
loop_
_entity_poly.entity_id
_entity_poly.type
_entity_poly.pdbx_seq_one_letter_code
_entity_poly.pdbx_strand_id
1 'polypeptide(L)'
;MSTLMGKDLFQRISSFNNEYYCIIEKIEFYPGIIRIYIDERGDNSLGPIQNPMSSALSILNKSSLSKTKNPIDGKFSINDESRQYLGYLDFPLDNSFLTSQYIIGFQYGGFGYSTAKLFRFDQELINRYHIQLA
;
A
#
# COMPACT_ATOMS: atom_id res chain seq x y z
N MET A 1 -17.23 -6.47 0.07
CA MET A 1 -15.75 -6.49 0.00
C MET A 1 -15.38 -6.65 -1.44
N SER A 2 -14.44 -5.84 -1.92
CA SER A 2 -14.04 -5.83 -3.33
C SER A 2 -12.53 -5.84 -3.44
N THR A 3 -11.99 -6.47 -4.49
CA THR A 3 -10.56 -6.78 -4.58
C THR A 3 -9.97 -6.31 -5.90
N LEU A 4 -8.86 -5.58 -5.80
CA LEU A 4 -7.99 -5.20 -6.91
C LEU A 4 -6.72 -6.06 -6.85
N MET A 5 -6.43 -6.83 -7.90
CA MET A 5 -5.27 -7.72 -7.90
C MET A 5 -4.00 -6.95 -8.27
N GLY A 6 -2.83 -7.41 -7.81
CA GLY A 6 -1.55 -6.73 -8.07
C GLY A 6 -1.22 -6.53 -9.56
N LYS A 7 -1.77 -7.37 -10.43
CA LYS A 7 -1.65 -7.24 -11.90
C LYS A 7 -2.44 -6.06 -12.49
N ASP A 8 -3.41 -5.54 -11.75
CA ASP A 8 -4.28 -4.44 -12.15
C ASP A 8 -3.77 -3.08 -11.63
N LEU A 9 -2.64 -3.08 -10.91
CA LEU A 9 -1.97 -1.89 -10.38
C LEU A 9 -1.03 -1.26 -11.41
N PHE A 10 -0.84 0.07 -11.37
CA PHE A 10 0.14 0.73 -12.23
C PHE A 10 1.57 0.30 -11.90
N GLN A 11 1.87 0.25 -10.60
CA GLN A 11 3.12 -0.23 -10.04
C GLN A 11 2.81 -0.98 -8.75
N ARG A 12 3.32 -2.20 -8.65
CA ARG A 12 3.11 -3.08 -7.50
C ARG A 12 4.35 -3.24 -6.63
N ILE A 13 5.43 -2.52 -6.88
CA ILE A 13 6.69 -2.71 -6.14
C ILE A 13 7.13 -1.38 -5.55
N SER A 14 7.30 -1.36 -4.22
CA SER A 14 7.99 -0.33 -3.46
C SER A 14 9.38 -0.86 -3.10
N SER A 15 10.43 -0.28 -3.67
CA SER A 15 11.80 -0.82 -3.57
C SER A 15 12.72 0.15 -2.86
N PHE A 16 13.56 -0.35 -1.95
CA PHE A 16 14.76 0.34 -1.46
C PHE A 16 15.92 0.11 -2.44
N ASN A 17 16.12 -1.15 -2.86
CA ASN A 17 17.04 -1.54 -3.93
C ASN A 17 16.58 -2.88 -4.57
N ASN A 18 17.48 -3.56 -5.29
CA ASN A 18 17.15 -4.82 -5.98
C ASN A 18 16.95 -6.01 -5.03
N GLU A 19 17.55 -5.97 -3.84
CA GLU A 19 17.48 -7.06 -2.86
C GLU A 19 16.39 -6.79 -1.80
N TYR A 20 16.11 -5.52 -1.52
CA TYR A 20 15.14 -5.07 -0.51
C TYR A 20 13.95 -4.37 -1.18
N TYR A 21 12.84 -5.10 -1.30
CA TYR A 21 11.64 -4.62 -1.94
C TYR A 21 10.38 -5.26 -1.37
N CYS A 22 9.28 -4.52 -1.50
CA CYS A 22 7.94 -4.94 -1.11
C CYS A 22 7.04 -5.00 -2.34
N ILE A 23 6.43 -6.16 -2.56
CA ILE A 23 5.44 -6.41 -3.61
C ILE A 23 4.04 -6.27 -3.01
N ILE A 24 3.19 -5.49 -3.67
CA ILE A 24 1.76 -5.42 -3.39
C ILE A 24 1.05 -6.53 -4.18
N GLU A 25 0.56 -7.53 -3.45
CA GLU A 25 -0.09 -8.70 -4.04
C GLU A 25 -1.54 -8.44 -4.45
N LYS A 26 -2.29 -7.76 -3.57
CA LYS A 26 -3.66 -7.32 -3.82
C LYS A 26 -4.08 -6.23 -2.86
N ILE A 27 -5.16 -5.55 -3.19
CA ILE A 27 -5.79 -4.52 -2.38
C ILE A 27 -7.26 -4.87 -2.20
N GLU A 28 -7.74 -4.86 -0.96
CA GLU A 28 -9.14 -5.09 -0.62
C GLU A 28 -9.77 -3.81 -0.08
N PHE A 29 -10.98 -3.54 -0.54
CA PHE A 29 -11.80 -2.42 -0.10
C PHE A 29 -12.91 -2.93 0.82
N TYR A 30 -12.88 -2.44 2.06
CA TYR A 30 -13.91 -2.62 3.06
C TYR A 30 -14.55 -1.25 3.36
N PRO A 31 -15.76 -1.22 3.97
CA PRO A 31 -16.33 0.03 4.46
C PRO A 31 -15.34 0.76 5.38
N GLY A 32 -14.85 1.92 4.94
CA GLY A 32 -13.93 2.74 5.72
C GLY A 32 -12.47 2.29 5.77
N ILE A 33 -12.09 1.21 5.09
CA ILE A 33 -10.72 0.65 5.15
C ILE A 33 -10.23 0.23 3.77
N ILE A 34 -8.99 0.59 3.45
CA ILE A 34 -8.19 -0.05 2.39
C ILE A 34 -7.23 -1.03 3.07
N ARG A 35 -7.32 -2.30 2.71
CA ARG A 35 -6.36 -3.33 3.12
C ARG A 35 -5.39 -3.63 1.99
N ILE A 36 -4.09 -3.54 2.24
CA ILE A 36 -3.03 -3.81 1.27
C ILE A 36 -2.29 -5.05 1.71
N TYR A 37 -2.29 -6.08 0.85
CA TYR A 37 -1.53 -7.30 1.07
C TYR A 37 -0.14 -7.17 0.47
N ILE A 38 0.86 -7.52 1.26
CA ILE A 38 2.27 -7.31 0.94
C ILE A 38 3.10 -8.58 1.06
N ASP A 39 4.13 -8.65 0.22
CA ASP A 39 5.24 -9.60 0.25
C ASP A 39 6.55 -8.81 0.22
N GLU A 40 7.18 -8.62 1.38
CA GLU A 40 8.52 -8.05 1.47
C GLU A 40 9.58 -9.14 1.36
N ARG A 41 10.64 -8.85 0.61
CA ARG A 41 11.82 -9.70 0.46
C ARG A 41 13.09 -8.91 0.74
N GLY A 42 14.05 -9.58 1.38
CA GLY A 42 15.38 -9.07 1.72
C GLY A 42 16.41 -10.20 1.87
N ASP A 43 17.71 -9.90 1.75
CA ASP A 43 18.79 -10.91 1.74
C ASP A 43 19.73 -10.85 2.96
N ASN A 44 19.44 -10.01 3.96
CA ASN A 44 20.27 -9.70 5.14
C ASN A 44 21.55 -8.89 4.89
N SER A 45 21.87 -8.51 3.66
CA SER A 45 23.11 -7.77 3.37
C SER A 45 23.14 -6.35 3.97
N LEU A 46 21.97 -5.77 4.26
CA LEU A 46 21.81 -4.38 4.73
C LEU A 46 21.11 -4.26 6.09
N GLY A 47 21.08 -5.34 6.86
CA GLY A 47 20.50 -5.36 8.20
C GLY A 47 19.05 -5.82 8.24
N PRO A 48 18.32 -5.50 9.33
CA PRO A 48 16.97 -6.00 9.55
C PRO A 48 15.98 -5.42 8.54
N ILE A 49 14.96 -6.22 8.26
CA ILE A 49 13.79 -5.79 7.52
C ILE A 49 13.08 -4.62 8.24
N GLN A 50 12.51 -3.69 7.47
CA GLN A 50 11.81 -2.53 8.03
C GLN A 50 10.48 -2.92 8.67
N ASN A 51 10.03 -2.11 9.64
CA ASN A 51 8.72 -2.29 10.27
C ASN A 51 7.59 -1.96 9.26
N PRO A 52 6.72 -2.93 8.90
CA PRO A 52 5.60 -2.67 7.99
C PRO A 52 4.68 -1.55 8.47
N MET A 53 4.54 -1.37 9.79
CA MET A 53 3.65 -0.35 10.37
C MET A 53 4.16 1.08 10.16
N SER A 54 5.39 1.27 9.69
CA SER A 54 5.90 2.59 9.30
C SER A 54 5.46 3.02 7.89
N SER A 55 4.82 2.13 7.12
CA SER A 55 4.36 2.39 5.76
C SER A 55 3.38 3.56 5.67
N ALA A 56 3.23 4.15 4.49
CA ALA A 56 2.30 5.26 4.26
C ALA A 56 1.57 5.14 2.93
N LEU A 57 0.28 5.50 2.93
CA LEU A 57 -0.48 5.82 1.73
C LEU A 57 -0.48 7.32 1.50
N SER A 58 -0.23 7.76 0.26
CA SER A 58 -0.14 9.18 -0.10
C SER A 58 -0.92 9.51 -1.37
N ILE A 59 -1.34 10.77 -1.50
CA ILE A 59 -1.93 11.32 -2.72
C ILE A 59 -0.84 12.04 -3.52
N LEU A 60 -0.52 11.54 -4.72
CA LEU A 60 0.69 11.96 -5.45
C LEU A 60 0.51 13.15 -6.39
N ASN A 61 -0.72 13.49 -6.77
CA ASN A 61 -0.99 14.54 -7.77
C ASN A 61 -1.56 15.84 -7.17
N LYS A 62 -1.44 16.05 -5.85
CA LYS A 62 -1.77 17.32 -5.19
C LYS A 62 -0.51 18.15 -4.95
N SER A 63 -0.54 19.42 -5.36
CA SER A 63 0.56 20.39 -5.20
C SER A 63 0.80 20.83 -3.75
N SER A 64 -0.08 20.45 -2.82
CA SER A 64 0.02 20.76 -1.40
C SER A 64 0.08 19.44 -0.63
N LEU A 65 1.21 19.20 0.07
CA LEU A 65 1.48 18.10 1.01
C LEU A 65 0.52 16.91 0.89
N SER A 66 0.99 15.86 0.21
CA SER A 66 0.26 14.60 0.04
C SER A 66 -0.34 14.19 1.38
N LYS A 67 -1.67 14.15 1.49
CA LYS A 67 -2.30 13.60 2.70
C LYS A 67 -1.76 12.19 2.85
N THR A 68 -0.94 11.99 3.87
CA THR A 68 -0.39 10.69 4.21
C THR A 68 -1.31 10.05 5.23
N LYS A 69 -1.65 8.79 4.99
CA LYS A 69 -2.34 7.93 5.95
C LYS A 69 -1.36 6.86 6.38
N ASN A 70 -1.17 6.76 7.68
CA ASN A 70 -0.45 5.65 8.29
C ASN A 70 -1.42 4.47 8.47
N PRO A 71 -0.92 3.23 8.53
CA PRO A 71 -1.74 2.07 8.82
C PRO A 71 -2.34 2.20 10.24
N ILE A 72 -3.61 1.81 10.36
CA ILE A 72 -4.33 1.73 11.64
C ILE A 72 -4.21 0.35 12.28
N ASP A 73 -3.97 -0.68 11.47
CA ASP A 73 -3.77 -2.06 11.91
C ASP A 73 -2.96 -2.83 10.85
N GLY A 74 -2.47 -4.00 11.22
CA GLY A 74 -1.77 -4.90 10.30
C GLY A 74 -1.46 -6.24 10.94
N LYS A 75 -1.38 -7.29 10.11
CA LYS A 75 -0.99 -8.63 10.55
C LYS A 75 0.04 -9.20 9.60
N PHE A 76 1.15 -9.69 10.16
CA PHE A 76 2.29 -10.22 9.41
C PHE A 76 2.75 -11.55 9.99
N SER A 77 3.06 -12.49 9.12
CA SER A 77 3.91 -13.63 9.44
C SER A 77 5.33 -13.30 9.01
N ILE A 78 6.25 -13.46 9.96
CA ILE A 78 7.69 -13.30 9.71
C ILE A 78 8.24 -14.69 9.49
N ASN A 79 8.85 -14.92 8.33
CA ASN A 79 9.75 -16.03 8.16
C ASN A 79 11.17 -15.49 8.23
N ASP A 80 11.84 -15.73 9.35
CA ASP A 80 13.21 -15.27 9.57
C ASP A 80 14.24 -16.02 8.71
N GLU A 81 13.96 -17.25 8.27
CA GLU A 81 14.87 -18.01 7.41
C GLU A 81 14.82 -17.49 5.97
N SER A 82 13.63 -17.19 5.46
CA SER A 82 13.43 -16.67 4.11
C SER A 82 13.36 -15.14 4.05
N ARG A 83 13.51 -14.47 5.20
CA ARG A 83 13.43 -13.01 5.39
C ARG A 83 12.29 -12.40 4.58
N GLN A 84 11.12 -12.96 4.87
CA GLN A 84 9.91 -12.62 4.17
C GLN A 84 8.86 -12.14 5.16
N TYR A 85 8.32 -10.94 4.92
CA TYR A 85 7.10 -10.50 5.59
C TYR A 85 5.94 -10.71 4.64
N LEU A 86 5.06 -11.63 5.01
CA LEU A 86 3.79 -11.85 4.34
C LEU A 86 2.68 -11.36 5.26
N GLY A 87 1.81 -10.51 4.74
CA GLY A 87 0.74 -9.97 5.57
C GLY A 87 -0.09 -8.91 4.90
N TYR A 88 -0.75 -8.11 5.73
CA TYR A 88 -1.52 -6.97 5.27
C TYR A 88 -1.41 -5.77 6.21
N LEU A 89 -1.63 -4.60 5.64
CA LEU A 89 -1.76 -3.31 6.31
C LEU A 89 -3.16 -2.74 6.05
N ASP A 90 -3.83 -2.28 7.10
CA ASP A 90 -5.12 -1.59 7.01
C ASP A 90 -4.92 -0.08 7.13
N PHE A 91 -5.45 0.66 6.16
CA PHE A 91 -5.41 2.10 6.12
C PHE A 91 -6.83 2.67 6.16
N PRO A 92 -7.03 3.82 6.84
CA PRO A 92 -8.34 4.47 6.88
C PRO A 92 -8.71 5.00 5.49
N LEU A 93 -9.91 4.66 5.05
CA LEU A 93 -10.52 5.12 3.81
C LEU A 93 -11.66 6.08 4.14
N ASP A 94 -11.44 7.38 3.93
CA ASP A 94 -12.43 8.41 4.23
C ASP A 94 -12.95 9.10 2.95
N ASN A 95 -14.05 9.85 3.10
CA ASN A 95 -14.67 10.60 2.01
C ASN A 95 -13.75 11.66 1.36
N SER A 96 -12.57 11.94 1.93
CA SER A 96 -11.65 12.89 1.30
C SER A 96 -11.02 12.35 0.00
N PHE A 97 -11.15 11.05 -0.27
CA PHE A 97 -10.78 10.41 -1.54
C PHE A 97 -11.83 10.58 -2.65
N LEU A 98 -13.08 10.98 -2.36
CA LEU A 98 -14.17 11.09 -3.34
C LEU A 98 -14.11 12.31 -4.25
N THR A 99 -13.41 13.36 -3.82
CA THR A 99 -13.66 14.70 -4.34
C THR A 99 -12.88 15.03 -5.61
N SER A 100 -11.90 14.21 -6.03
CA SER A 100 -11.13 14.40 -7.26
C SER A 100 -10.44 13.11 -7.72
N GLN A 101 -9.98 13.07 -8.96
CA GLN A 101 -9.13 11.97 -9.46
C GLN A 101 -7.76 12.02 -8.78
N TYR A 102 -7.46 11.04 -7.93
CA TYR A 102 -6.20 10.98 -7.19
C TYR A 102 -5.38 9.76 -7.60
N ILE A 103 -4.07 9.92 -7.73
CA ILE A 103 -3.16 8.76 -7.80
C ILE A 103 -2.77 8.39 -6.38
N ILE A 104 -3.10 7.18 -5.98
CA ILE A 104 -2.73 6.63 -4.67
C ILE A 104 -1.32 6.06 -4.78
N GLY A 105 -0.42 6.60 -3.96
CA GLY A 105 0.92 6.11 -3.74
C GLY A 105 1.00 5.26 -2.47
N PHE A 106 1.86 4.26 -2.47
CA PHE A 106 2.22 3.47 -1.30
C PHE A 106 3.73 3.46 -1.13
N GLN A 107 4.19 3.77 0.07
CA GLN A 107 5.58 3.60 0.47
C GLN A 107 5.63 2.55 1.56
N TYR A 108 6.42 1.51 1.34
CA TYR A 108 6.64 0.48 2.33
C TYR A 108 7.60 0.94 3.43
N GLY A 109 7.29 0.60 4.67
CA GLY A 109 8.12 0.93 5.83
C GLY A 109 8.37 2.43 5.94
N GLY A 110 9.55 2.79 6.43
CA GLY A 110 10.02 4.17 6.55
C GLY A 110 10.93 4.62 5.41
N PHE A 111 11.77 5.62 5.71
CA PHE A 111 12.69 6.28 4.76
C PHE A 111 13.46 5.31 3.85
N GLY A 112 13.65 5.73 2.59
CA GLY A 112 14.51 5.06 1.60
C GLY A 112 13.76 4.21 0.56
N TYR A 113 12.58 3.68 0.89
CA TYR A 113 11.75 2.97 -0.10
C TYR A 113 11.12 3.93 -1.10
N SER A 114 11.11 3.54 -2.37
CA SER A 114 10.41 4.28 -3.42
C SER A 114 8.90 4.17 -3.27
N THR A 115 8.17 5.22 -3.64
CA THR A 115 6.71 5.19 -3.64
C THR A 115 6.17 4.45 -4.88
N ALA A 116 5.44 3.37 -4.65
CA ALA A 116 4.71 2.65 -5.68
C ALA A 116 3.40 3.38 -6.02
N LYS A 117 3.20 3.72 -7.29
CA LYS A 117 1.92 4.26 -7.77
C LYS A 117 0.92 3.11 -7.94
N LEU A 118 -0.06 2.99 -7.05
CA LEU A 118 -0.93 1.82 -7.01
C LEU A 118 -2.04 1.89 -8.06
N PHE A 119 -2.92 2.88 -7.93
CA PHE A 119 -4.10 3.04 -8.79
C PHE A 119 -4.57 4.50 -8.79
N ARG A 120 -5.42 4.83 -9.76
CA ARG A 120 -6.17 6.09 -9.75
C ARG A 120 -7.49 5.85 -9.02
N PHE A 121 -7.70 6.55 -7.92
CA PHE A 121 -8.98 6.56 -7.25
C PHE A 121 -9.89 7.57 -7.95
N ASP A 122 -10.93 7.05 -8.60
CA ASP A 122 -11.93 7.80 -9.34
C ASP A 122 -13.29 7.09 -9.27
N GLN A 123 -14.32 7.73 -9.82
CA GLN A 123 -15.68 7.18 -9.82
C GLN A 123 -15.77 5.84 -10.57
N GLU A 124 -14.93 5.63 -11.58
CA GLU A 124 -14.91 4.39 -12.35
C GLU A 124 -14.44 3.22 -11.48
N LEU A 125 -13.35 3.41 -10.72
CA LEU A 125 -12.86 2.42 -9.76
C LEU A 125 -13.92 2.12 -8.70
N ILE A 126 -14.54 3.16 -8.12
CA ILE A 126 -15.58 3.02 -7.11
C ILE A 126 -16.76 2.21 -7.65
N ASN A 127 -17.22 2.50 -8.86
CA ASN A 127 -18.34 1.81 -9.48
C ASN A 127 -17.97 0.37 -9.83
N ARG A 128 -16.80 0.15 -10.43
CA ARG A 128 -16.31 -1.17 -10.85
C ARG A 128 -16.14 -2.12 -9.67
N TYR A 129 -15.68 -1.61 -8.54
CA TYR A 129 -15.41 -2.38 -7.34
C TYR A 129 -16.42 -2.09 -6.22
N HIS A 130 -17.56 -1.46 -6.48
CA HIS A 130 -18.60 -1.19 -5.47
C HIS A 130 -18.05 -0.71 -4.10
N ILE A 131 -17.10 0.22 -4.13
CA ILE A 131 -16.36 0.65 -2.93
C ILE A 131 -17.28 1.47 -2.02
N GLN A 132 -17.40 1.05 -0.76
CA GLN A 132 -18.15 1.78 0.27
C GLN A 132 -17.19 2.56 1.17
N LEU A 133 -17.51 3.81 1.43
CA LEU A 133 -16.71 4.72 2.24
C LEU A 133 -17.35 4.94 3.60
N ALA A 134 -16.53 5.25 4.61
CA ALA A 134 -17.01 5.61 5.95
C ALA A 134 -17.48 7.06 6.03
#